data_AF-A0A7S2GWM7-F1
#
_entry.id   AF-A0A7S2GWM7-F1
#
_cell.length_a   1.000
_cell.length_b   1.000
_cell.length_c   1.000
_cell.angle_alpha   90.00
_cell.angle_beta   90.00
_cell.angle_gamma   90.00
#
_symmetry.space_group_name_H-M   'P 1'
#
loop_
_entity.id
_entity.type
_entity.pdbx_description
1 polymer ?
#
loop_
_entity_poly.entity_id
_entity_poly.type
_entity_poly.pdbx_seq_one_letter_code
_entity_poly.pdbx_strand_id
1 'polypeptide(L)'
;RWNNNPSRYLQRAQSICGVKSREHLATCSILSDLVSTSFISVVKTAAGSLHGWCHMNIGGAWDCGHINVVKAIEEHPDWTWIKDCLSSLWQLWQNSMISGVVSCPHSCSLETSFEDCRCYSRDYDLNNLSYSEAKAILTRTKFWDLLENTLDVDDDDGNNGNSSLPTDDDANRLDDDYRRRRLLGKDNSSRVEATIWAAELVASVGQLGAFATPYSSTNDPLFWPLHTFLVKMIDTTRINPVNQPMNYSWSSHYTATWYNQDHCPSSQTHKPPFDRRLGLEHRKPGMDMRARYTNAELLKLLDVKNEELPYVYDHWVSGVCDMDSGALPTLD
;
A
#
# COMPACT_ATOMS: atom_id res chain seq x y z
N ARG A 1 -18.05 -8.32 4.52
CA ARG A 1 -17.09 -8.65 3.43
C ARG A 1 -17.46 -7.77 2.24
N TRP A 2 -16.51 -7.25 1.48
CA TRP A 2 -16.79 -6.21 0.46
C TRP A 2 -16.41 -6.61 -0.96
N ASN A 3 -15.35 -7.39 -1.16
CA ASN A 3 -15.05 -8.04 -2.45
C ASN A 3 -15.69 -9.45 -2.49
N ASN A 4 -17.01 -9.53 -2.60
CA ASN A 4 -17.76 -10.80 -2.57
C ASN A 4 -17.78 -11.50 -3.95
N ASN A 5 -16.62 -11.63 -4.57
CA ASN A 5 -16.50 -12.30 -5.85
C ASN A 5 -16.82 -13.81 -5.70
N PRO A 6 -17.86 -14.33 -6.37
CA PRO A 6 -18.27 -15.73 -6.27
C PRO A 6 -17.36 -16.69 -7.05
N SER A 7 -16.33 -16.21 -7.75
CA SER A 7 -15.40 -17.07 -8.49
C SER A 7 -14.69 -18.08 -7.57
N ARG A 8 -14.63 -19.34 -8.01
CA ARG A 8 -13.78 -20.38 -7.39
C ARG A 8 -12.31 -20.29 -7.81
N TYR A 9 -12.04 -19.53 -8.86
CA TYR A 9 -10.71 -19.42 -9.45
C TYR A 9 -10.03 -18.14 -9.01
N LEU A 10 -8.70 -18.23 -8.87
CA LEU A 10 -7.84 -17.06 -8.72
C LEU A 10 -8.03 -16.15 -9.95
N GLN A 11 -8.33 -14.87 -9.70
CA GLN A 11 -8.53 -13.88 -10.75
C GLN A 11 -7.59 -12.69 -10.57
N ARG A 12 -7.18 -12.15 -11.71
CA ARG A 12 -6.39 -10.93 -11.89
C ARG A 12 -6.93 -10.17 -13.11
N ALA A 13 -6.73 -8.87 -13.15
CA ALA A 13 -6.94 -8.07 -14.35
C ALA A 13 -5.66 -7.32 -14.74
N GLN A 14 -5.42 -7.20 -16.05
CA GLN A 14 -4.32 -6.38 -16.60
C GLN A 14 -4.64 -4.87 -16.61
N SER A 15 -5.72 -4.49 -15.94
CA SER A 15 -6.24 -3.13 -15.89
C SER A 15 -6.89 -2.87 -14.54
N ILE A 16 -6.99 -1.60 -14.19
CA ILE A 16 -7.77 -1.12 -13.06
C ILE A 16 -8.93 -0.33 -13.65
N CYS A 17 -10.14 -0.86 -13.58
CA CYS A 17 -11.36 -0.25 -14.12
C CYS A 17 -11.26 0.13 -15.62
N GLY A 18 -10.65 -0.75 -16.42
CA GLY A 18 -10.43 -0.54 -17.86
C GLY A 18 -9.17 0.27 -18.19
N VAL A 19 -8.58 0.98 -17.23
CA VAL A 19 -7.30 1.66 -17.40
C VAL A 19 -6.20 0.61 -17.38
N LYS A 20 -5.57 0.37 -18.54
CA LYS A 20 -4.43 -0.54 -18.64
C LYS A 20 -3.31 -0.04 -17.72
N SER A 21 -2.78 -0.92 -16.88
CA SER A 21 -1.55 -0.62 -16.19
C SER A 21 -0.46 -0.45 -17.26
N ARG A 22 0.10 0.76 -17.35
CA ARG A 22 1.31 1.05 -18.14
C ARG A 22 2.55 1.05 -17.26
N GLU A 23 2.36 0.85 -15.97
CA GLU A 23 3.41 0.92 -15.00
C GLU A 23 4.25 -0.36 -15.12
N HIS A 24 5.56 -0.18 -15.24
CA HIS A 24 6.49 -1.29 -15.35
C HIS A 24 6.73 -1.89 -13.96
N LEU A 25 6.89 -3.21 -13.89
CA LEU A 25 7.46 -3.83 -12.69
C LEU A 25 8.81 -3.18 -12.38
N ALA A 26 9.17 -3.15 -11.09
CA ALA A 26 10.41 -2.54 -10.63
C ALA A 26 11.62 -2.93 -11.49
N THR A 27 12.33 -1.92 -11.97
CA THR A 27 13.51 -2.09 -12.83
C THR A 27 14.75 -2.33 -11.99
N CYS A 28 15.80 -2.84 -12.63
CA CYS A 28 17.10 -2.99 -11.98
C CYS A 28 17.71 -1.69 -11.47
N SER A 29 17.40 -0.55 -12.11
CA SER A 29 17.85 0.75 -11.62
C SER A 29 17.27 1.07 -10.25
N ILE A 30 15.95 0.91 -10.08
CA ILE A 30 15.27 1.11 -8.79
C ILE A 30 15.91 0.21 -7.72
N LEU A 31 16.18 -1.05 -8.05
CA LEU A 31 16.77 -2.00 -7.12
C LEU A 31 18.22 -1.62 -6.73
N SER A 32 19.03 -1.21 -7.70
CA SER A 32 20.41 -0.75 -7.48
C SER A 32 20.49 0.49 -6.59
N ASP A 33 19.62 1.46 -6.87
CA ASP A 33 19.55 2.70 -6.11
C ASP A 33 19.15 2.41 -4.66
N LEU A 34 18.16 1.53 -4.47
CA LEU A 34 17.71 1.12 -3.15
C LEU A 34 18.81 0.48 -2.31
N VAL A 35 19.52 -0.53 -2.82
CA VAL A 35 20.54 -1.22 -2.01
C VAL A 35 21.74 -0.34 -1.63
N SER A 36 21.84 0.85 -2.23
CA SER A 36 22.89 1.84 -1.96
C SER A 36 22.49 2.87 -0.90
N THR A 37 21.28 2.79 -0.34
CA THR A 37 20.78 3.71 0.69
C THR A 37 20.82 3.10 2.10
N SER A 38 20.37 3.88 3.09
CA SER A 38 20.23 3.42 4.48
C SER A 38 19.20 2.29 4.63
N PHE A 39 19.34 1.45 5.67
CA PHE A 39 18.40 0.38 5.98
C PHE A 39 16.94 0.82 5.95
N ILE A 40 16.65 1.94 6.62
CA ILE A 40 15.29 2.42 6.76
C ILE A 40 14.73 2.96 5.44
N SER A 41 15.58 3.56 4.60
CA SER A 41 15.20 3.95 3.24
C SER A 41 14.84 2.72 2.43
N VAL A 42 15.66 1.66 2.47
CA VAL A 42 15.33 0.38 1.81
C VAL A 42 14.01 -0.20 2.29
N VAL A 43 13.80 -0.29 3.61
CA VAL A 43 12.56 -0.84 4.17
C VAL A 43 11.34 -0.01 3.76
N LYS A 44 11.43 1.32 3.82
CA LYS A 44 10.32 2.22 3.42
C LYS A 44 10.03 2.12 1.93
N THR A 45 11.04 2.31 1.10
CA THR A 45 10.85 2.39 -0.34
C THR A 45 10.55 1.00 -0.95
N ALA A 46 11.12 -0.09 -0.42
CA ALA A 46 10.71 -1.44 -0.83
C ALA A 46 9.24 -1.71 -0.48
N ALA A 47 8.77 -1.27 0.69
CA ALA A 47 7.37 -1.44 1.08
C ALA A 47 6.41 -0.63 0.19
N GLY A 48 6.79 0.58 -0.24
CA GLY A 48 5.98 1.41 -1.14
C GLY A 48 6.11 1.00 -2.62
N SER A 49 7.30 1.18 -3.17
CA SER A 49 7.59 1.11 -4.60
C SER A 49 7.69 -0.32 -5.15
N LEU A 50 8.04 -1.30 -4.31
CA LEU A 50 8.15 -2.70 -4.75
C LEU A 50 6.97 -3.56 -4.30
N HIS A 51 6.43 -3.32 -3.12
CA HIS A 51 5.35 -4.12 -2.54
C HIS A 51 3.96 -3.49 -2.76
N GLY A 52 3.73 -2.30 -2.19
CA GLY A 52 2.43 -1.62 -2.22
C GLY A 52 1.92 -1.42 -3.64
N TRP A 53 2.79 -0.90 -4.51
CA TRP A 53 2.48 -0.67 -5.93
C TRP A 53 2.07 -1.95 -6.68
N CYS A 54 2.62 -3.12 -6.32
CA CYS A 54 2.32 -4.37 -7.03
C CYS A 54 0.89 -4.84 -6.83
N HIS A 55 0.22 -4.49 -5.73
CA HIS A 55 -1.13 -4.98 -5.43
C HIS A 55 -2.10 -4.67 -6.56
N MET A 56 -2.40 -3.39 -6.80
CA MET A 56 -3.37 -3.00 -7.81
C MET A 56 -2.87 -3.24 -9.24
N ASN A 57 -1.56 -3.15 -9.49
CA ASN A 57 -0.99 -3.37 -10.82
C ASN A 57 -1.02 -4.84 -11.27
N ILE A 58 -0.81 -5.79 -10.35
CA ILE A 58 -0.87 -7.24 -10.66
C ILE A 58 -2.30 -7.77 -10.48
N GLY A 59 -2.97 -7.35 -9.41
CA GLY A 59 -4.30 -7.85 -9.07
C GLY A 59 -5.40 -7.24 -9.93
N GLY A 60 -5.30 -5.94 -10.23
CA GLY A 60 -6.27 -5.21 -11.03
C GLY A 60 -7.65 -5.08 -10.39
N ALA A 61 -8.51 -4.36 -11.11
CA ALA A 61 -9.92 -4.17 -10.77
C ALA A 61 -10.75 -4.18 -12.06
N TRP A 62 -11.96 -4.72 -12.00
CA TRP A 62 -12.88 -4.74 -13.14
C TRP A 62 -14.33 -4.62 -12.67
N ASP A 63 -15.24 -4.44 -13.63
CA ASP A 63 -16.66 -4.17 -13.37
C ASP A 63 -16.87 -3.07 -12.34
N CYS A 64 -16.19 -1.92 -12.45
CA CYS A 64 -16.20 -0.83 -11.46
C CYS A 64 -17.51 0.00 -11.44
N GLY A 65 -18.63 -0.67 -11.69
CA GLY A 65 -19.98 -0.16 -11.47
C GLY A 65 -20.37 0.87 -12.50
N HIS A 66 -20.85 2.00 -12.01
CA HIS A 66 -21.47 3.05 -12.83
C HIS A 66 -20.43 3.98 -13.49
N ILE A 67 -19.16 3.90 -13.09
CA ILE A 67 -18.12 4.77 -13.64
C ILE A 67 -17.40 4.14 -14.82
N ASN A 68 -17.22 4.95 -15.87
CA ASN A 68 -16.25 4.70 -16.92
C ASN A 68 -14.98 5.55 -16.68
N VAL A 69 -13.98 4.94 -16.05
CA VAL A 69 -12.74 5.63 -15.67
C VAL A 69 -11.91 6.05 -16.89
N VAL A 70 -11.89 5.21 -17.93
CA VAL A 70 -11.17 5.51 -19.18
C VAL A 70 -11.74 6.77 -19.82
N LYS A 71 -13.06 6.86 -19.92
CA LYS A 71 -13.75 8.03 -20.45
C LYS A 71 -13.43 9.30 -19.64
N ALA A 72 -13.43 9.22 -18.30
CA ALA A 72 -13.10 10.35 -17.45
C ALA A 72 -11.66 10.87 -17.68
N ILE A 73 -10.69 9.98 -17.86
CA ILE A 73 -9.30 10.36 -18.18
C ILE A 73 -9.21 11.02 -19.57
N GLU A 74 -10.00 10.56 -20.53
CA GLU A 74 -10.04 11.12 -21.89
C GLU A 74 -10.71 12.51 -21.92
N GLU A 75 -11.79 12.70 -21.16
CA GLU A 75 -12.54 13.96 -21.08
C GLU A 75 -11.84 15.00 -20.18
N HIS A 76 -11.12 14.56 -19.16
CA HIS A 76 -10.43 15.40 -18.18
C HIS A 76 -8.95 15.01 -18.03
N PRO A 77 -8.11 15.25 -19.06
CA PRO A 77 -6.69 14.88 -19.03
C PRO A 77 -5.87 15.63 -17.96
N ASP A 78 -6.41 16.71 -17.42
CA ASP A 78 -5.84 17.49 -16.32
C ASP A 78 -6.09 16.88 -14.93
N TRP A 79 -6.98 15.89 -14.80
CA TRP A 79 -7.21 15.16 -13.55
C TRP A 79 -6.14 14.07 -13.35
N THR A 80 -4.88 14.50 -13.24
CA THR A 80 -3.72 13.60 -13.13
C THR A 80 -3.80 12.67 -11.92
N TRP A 81 -4.48 13.12 -10.86
CA TRP A 81 -4.70 12.41 -9.60
C TRP A 81 -5.53 11.12 -9.74
N ILE A 82 -6.28 10.94 -10.85
CA ILE A 82 -7.08 9.71 -11.05
C ILE A 82 -6.18 8.47 -10.95
N LYS A 83 -4.97 8.52 -11.52
CA LYS A 83 -4.05 7.36 -11.53
C LYS A 83 -3.65 6.97 -10.11
N ASP A 84 -3.35 7.95 -9.27
CA ASP A 84 -2.97 7.74 -7.87
C ASP A 84 -4.15 7.15 -7.07
N CYS A 85 -5.37 7.61 -7.35
CA CYS A 85 -6.57 7.00 -6.79
C CYS A 85 -6.75 5.54 -7.21
N LEU A 86 -6.43 5.19 -8.45
CA LEU A 86 -6.55 3.81 -8.94
C LEU A 86 -5.55 2.87 -8.25
N SER A 87 -4.34 3.32 -7.93
CA SER A 87 -3.38 2.52 -7.14
C SER A 87 -3.84 2.26 -5.70
N SER A 88 -4.69 3.12 -5.16
CA SER A 88 -5.23 3.02 -3.78
C SER A 88 -6.71 2.61 -3.74
N LEU A 89 -7.27 2.16 -4.87
CA LEU A 89 -8.70 1.92 -5.04
C LEU A 89 -9.25 0.87 -4.06
N TRP A 90 -8.45 -0.16 -3.76
CA TRP A 90 -8.85 -1.17 -2.77
C TRP A 90 -9.09 -0.57 -1.38
N GLN A 91 -8.28 0.41 -0.99
CA GLN A 91 -8.37 1.06 0.32
C GLN A 91 -9.55 2.03 0.35
N LEU A 92 -9.80 2.73 -0.76
CA LEU A 92 -10.97 3.58 -0.93
C LEU A 92 -12.26 2.77 -0.77
N TRP A 93 -12.40 1.65 -1.48
CA TRP A 93 -13.58 0.79 -1.38
C TRP A 93 -13.73 0.13 -0.01
N GLN A 94 -12.62 -0.25 0.65
CA GLN A 94 -12.66 -0.70 2.03
C GLN A 94 -13.20 0.39 2.96
N ASN A 95 -12.72 1.63 2.84
CA ASN A 95 -13.18 2.76 3.64
C ASN A 95 -14.66 3.09 3.37
N SER A 96 -15.12 2.98 2.12
CA SER A 96 -16.55 3.12 1.79
C SER A 96 -17.41 2.13 2.56
N MET A 97 -16.98 0.88 2.68
CA MET A 97 -17.71 -0.13 3.41
C MET A 97 -17.66 0.11 4.93
N ILE A 98 -16.47 0.37 5.49
CA ILE A 98 -16.29 0.58 6.93
C ILE A 98 -17.05 1.83 7.42
N SER A 99 -17.05 2.89 6.61
CA SER A 99 -17.76 4.13 6.92
C SER A 99 -19.28 4.03 6.71
N GLY A 100 -19.76 2.96 6.06
CA GLY A 100 -21.17 2.75 5.74
C GLY A 100 -21.68 3.58 4.57
N VAL A 101 -20.80 4.11 3.71
CA VAL A 101 -21.21 4.74 2.43
C VAL A 101 -21.78 3.68 1.48
N VAL A 102 -21.18 2.49 1.47
CA VAL A 102 -21.70 1.33 0.72
C VAL A 102 -22.07 0.20 1.68
N SER A 103 -23.10 -0.55 1.29
CA SER A 103 -23.52 -1.78 1.95
C SER A 103 -23.21 -2.95 1.03
N CYS A 104 -22.65 -4.02 1.60
CA CYS A 104 -22.28 -5.22 0.85
C CYS A 104 -23.11 -6.42 1.32
N PRO A 105 -23.52 -7.32 0.42
CA PRO A 105 -24.14 -8.59 0.81
C PRO A 105 -23.30 -9.35 1.82
N HIS A 106 -23.94 -10.04 2.77
CA HIS A 106 -23.20 -10.80 3.79
C HIS A 106 -22.47 -12.02 3.20
N SER A 107 -23.08 -12.64 2.18
CA SER A 107 -22.54 -13.81 1.49
C SER A 107 -23.04 -13.85 0.06
N CYS A 108 -22.22 -14.42 -0.81
CA CYS A 108 -22.53 -14.65 -2.21
C CYS A 108 -22.37 -16.12 -2.53
N SER A 109 -23.37 -16.69 -3.20
CA SER A 109 -23.27 -18.05 -3.70
C SER A 109 -22.55 -18.05 -5.05
N LEU A 110 -22.05 -19.21 -5.44
CA LEU A 110 -21.40 -19.40 -6.74
C LEU A 110 -22.35 -19.22 -7.93
N GLU A 111 -23.65 -19.39 -7.69
CA GLU A 111 -24.72 -19.22 -8.68
C GLU A 111 -25.23 -17.78 -8.75
N THR A 112 -24.80 -16.92 -7.82
CA THR A 112 -25.20 -15.51 -7.76
C THR A 112 -24.29 -14.71 -8.68
N SER A 113 -24.87 -13.85 -9.53
CA SER A 113 -24.10 -12.97 -10.39
C SER A 113 -23.27 -11.99 -9.56
N PHE A 114 -22.16 -11.46 -10.12
CA PHE A 114 -21.42 -10.42 -9.41
C PHE A 114 -22.27 -9.15 -9.21
N GLU A 115 -23.18 -8.85 -10.13
CA GLU A 115 -24.06 -7.68 -10.04
C GLU A 115 -24.92 -7.72 -8.77
N ASP A 116 -25.54 -8.87 -8.46
CA ASP A 116 -26.30 -9.09 -7.22
C ASP A 116 -25.42 -9.16 -5.97
N CYS A 117 -24.13 -9.42 -6.16
CA CYS A 117 -23.12 -9.57 -5.12
C CYS A 117 -22.32 -8.31 -4.80
N ARG A 118 -22.48 -7.29 -5.64
CA ARG A 118 -21.80 -6.02 -5.57
C ARG A 118 -22.22 -5.26 -4.33
N CYS A 119 -21.29 -4.50 -3.74
CA CYS A 119 -21.69 -3.49 -2.77
C CYS A 119 -22.46 -2.37 -3.48
N TYR A 120 -23.50 -1.87 -2.84
CA TYR A 120 -24.33 -0.79 -3.37
C TYR A 120 -24.33 0.40 -2.41
N SER A 121 -24.46 1.59 -2.98
CA SER A 121 -24.76 2.80 -2.20
C SER A 121 -26.17 2.67 -1.65
N ARG A 122 -26.34 2.74 -0.33
CA ARG A 122 -27.66 2.65 0.31
C ARG A 122 -28.37 4.00 0.37
N ASP A 123 -27.60 5.03 0.68
CA ASP A 123 -28.14 6.34 1.07
C ASP A 123 -27.99 7.41 -0.02
N TYR A 124 -27.37 7.06 -1.16
CA TYR A 124 -27.06 8.00 -2.24
C TYR A 124 -27.44 7.44 -3.61
N ASP A 125 -28.12 8.26 -4.43
CA ASP A 125 -28.33 8.00 -5.85
C ASP A 125 -27.10 8.48 -6.64
N LEU A 126 -26.29 7.53 -7.08
CA LEU A 126 -25.04 7.82 -7.78
C LEU A 126 -25.24 8.40 -9.18
N ASN A 127 -26.46 8.37 -9.76
CA ASN A 127 -26.72 8.99 -11.06
C ASN A 127 -27.07 10.47 -10.96
N ASN A 128 -27.36 10.95 -9.75
CA ASN A 128 -27.84 12.32 -9.51
C ASN A 128 -27.31 12.85 -8.17
N LEU A 129 -26.00 12.70 -7.97
CA LEU A 129 -25.34 13.08 -6.74
C LEU A 129 -25.18 14.60 -6.66
N SER A 130 -25.67 15.23 -5.58
CA SER A 130 -25.39 16.64 -5.33
C SER A 130 -23.95 16.85 -4.86
N TYR A 131 -23.40 18.05 -5.09
CA TYR A 131 -22.07 18.42 -4.57
C TYR A 131 -21.94 18.29 -3.04
N SER A 132 -23.04 18.53 -2.30
CA SER A 132 -23.06 18.31 -0.84
C SER A 132 -22.93 16.85 -0.45
N GLU A 133 -23.62 15.96 -1.16
CA GLU A 133 -23.55 14.51 -0.93
C GLU A 133 -22.17 13.97 -1.32
N ALA A 134 -21.62 14.44 -2.44
CA ALA A 134 -20.27 14.11 -2.89
C ALA A 134 -19.23 14.41 -1.80
N LYS A 135 -19.25 15.62 -1.23
CA LYS A 135 -18.36 15.96 -0.12
C LYS A 135 -18.57 15.07 1.09
N ALA A 136 -19.82 14.77 1.44
CA ALA A 136 -20.12 13.90 2.58
C ALA A 136 -19.56 12.49 2.41
N ILE A 137 -19.66 11.93 1.19
CA ILE A 137 -19.04 10.65 0.84
C ILE A 137 -17.53 10.73 1.01
N LEU A 138 -16.86 11.68 0.35
CA LEU A 138 -15.40 11.78 0.35
C LEU A 138 -14.80 12.05 1.74
N THR A 139 -15.50 12.83 2.58
CA THR A 139 -15.12 13.02 3.98
C THR A 139 -15.24 11.71 4.77
N ARG A 140 -16.36 10.98 4.63
CA ARG A 140 -16.57 9.71 5.34
C ARG A 140 -15.58 8.63 4.94
N THR A 141 -15.16 8.60 3.68
CA THR A 141 -14.22 7.61 3.15
C THR A 141 -12.75 8.00 3.29
N LYS A 142 -12.48 9.20 3.83
CA LYS A 142 -11.13 9.76 3.95
C LYS A 142 -10.38 9.81 2.62
N PHE A 143 -11.10 10.14 1.55
CA PHE A 143 -10.54 10.15 0.20
C PHE A 143 -9.35 11.11 0.08
N TRP A 144 -9.48 12.32 0.61
CA TRP A 144 -8.44 13.34 0.52
C TRP A 144 -7.20 12.98 1.33
N ASP A 145 -7.37 12.45 2.55
CA ASP A 145 -6.26 11.96 3.37
C ASP A 145 -5.46 10.88 2.64
N LEU A 146 -6.14 9.97 1.92
CA LEU A 146 -5.48 8.90 1.17
C LEU A 146 -4.73 9.40 -0.06
N LEU A 147 -5.32 10.35 -0.79
CA LEU A 147 -4.70 10.92 -1.98
C LEU A 147 -3.45 11.72 -1.61
N GLU A 148 -3.49 12.50 -0.53
CA GLU A 148 -2.33 13.25 -0.02
C GLU A 148 -1.19 12.32 0.38
N ASN A 149 -1.47 11.25 1.14
CA ASN A 149 -0.46 10.26 1.51
C ASN A 149 0.13 9.52 0.30
N THR A 150 -0.57 9.46 -0.83
CA THR A 150 -0.05 8.84 -2.06
C THR A 150 0.89 9.80 -2.80
N LEU A 151 0.61 11.11 -2.73
CA LEU A 151 1.38 12.16 -3.42
C LEU A 151 2.64 12.60 -2.65
N ASP A 152 2.62 12.53 -1.32
CA ASP A 152 3.76 12.94 -0.49
C ASP A 152 4.93 11.93 -0.48
N VAL A 153 4.74 10.72 -1.04
CA VAL A 153 5.82 9.72 -1.11
C VAL A 153 6.95 10.15 -2.06
N ASP A 154 6.68 11.06 -2.99
CA ASP A 154 7.65 11.51 -4.00
C ASP A 154 8.41 12.79 -3.61
N ASP A 155 8.01 13.51 -2.55
CA ASP A 155 8.60 14.82 -2.17
C ASP A 155 9.55 14.75 -0.95
N ASP A 156 9.86 13.56 -0.41
CA ASP A 156 10.85 13.39 0.68
C ASP A 156 12.30 13.39 0.14
N ASP A 157 12.58 14.26 -0.83
CA ASP A 157 13.92 14.66 -1.24
C ASP A 157 14.52 15.59 -0.16
N GLY A 158 14.85 15.01 1.00
CA GLY A 158 15.96 15.42 1.86
C GLY A 158 15.96 16.83 2.47
N ASN A 159 14.90 17.63 2.36
CA ASN A 159 14.92 18.99 2.91
C ASN A 159 14.45 19.04 4.36
N ASN A 160 15.33 18.58 5.24
CA ASN A 160 15.27 18.85 6.67
C ASN A 160 15.29 20.36 6.92
N GLY A 161 14.18 20.89 7.43
CA GLY A 161 14.19 22.06 8.30
C GLY A 161 13.27 23.19 7.86
N ASN A 162 12.33 23.48 8.76
CA ASN A 162 11.80 24.82 9.02
C ASN A 162 10.53 25.28 8.29
N SER A 163 9.54 24.40 8.10
CA SER A 163 8.14 24.85 8.12
C SER A 163 7.53 24.56 9.48
N SER A 164 7.71 25.50 10.40
CA SER A 164 6.86 25.63 11.60
C SER A 164 5.40 25.77 11.14
N LEU A 165 4.69 24.64 11.10
CA LEU A 165 3.24 24.62 10.87
C LEU A 165 2.54 25.19 12.11
N PRO A 166 1.54 26.08 11.94
CA PRO A 166 0.78 26.59 13.07
C PRO A 166 0.01 25.43 13.71
N THR A 167 0.18 25.27 15.03
CA THR A 167 -0.76 24.50 15.84
C THR A 167 -2.06 25.27 15.98
N ASP A 168 -3.15 24.52 16.12
CA ASP A 168 -4.52 24.92 16.50
C ASP A 168 -5.54 25.10 15.36
N ASP A 169 -6.77 24.72 15.72
CA ASP A 169 -7.89 24.20 14.91
C ASP A 169 -8.37 25.04 13.70
N ASP A 170 -7.85 26.24 13.48
CA ASP A 170 -8.13 27.06 12.30
C ASP A 170 -7.28 26.67 11.07
N ALA A 171 -6.17 25.95 11.25
CA ALA A 171 -5.36 25.42 10.14
C ALA A 171 -6.12 24.36 9.31
N ASN A 172 -6.94 23.53 9.95
CA ASN A 172 -7.65 22.42 9.27
C ASN A 172 -8.69 22.88 8.24
N ARG A 173 -9.20 24.12 8.34
CA ARG A 173 -10.28 24.61 7.47
C ARG A 173 -9.80 25.34 6.23
N LEU A 174 -8.65 26.02 6.32
CA LEU A 174 -8.00 26.69 5.18
C LEU A 174 -7.15 25.71 4.36
N ASP A 175 -6.64 24.66 4.99
CA ASP A 175 -5.81 23.65 4.35
C ASP A 175 -6.63 22.75 3.42
N ASP A 176 -7.81 22.29 3.85
CA ASP A 176 -8.67 21.41 3.04
C ASP A 176 -9.15 22.05 1.72
N ASP A 177 -9.40 23.37 1.71
CA ASP A 177 -9.75 24.11 0.48
C ASP A 177 -8.53 24.40 -0.40
N TYR A 178 -7.35 24.59 0.19
CA TYR A 178 -6.09 24.73 -0.56
C TYR A 178 -5.66 23.39 -1.19
N ARG A 179 -5.72 22.29 -0.44
CA ARG A 179 -5.47 20.91 -0.90
C ARG A 179 -6.35 20.55 -2.10
N ARG A 180 -7.66 20.82 -2.00
CA ARG A 180 -8.61 20.60 -3.10
C ARG A 180 -8.33 21.48 -4.31
N ARG A 181 -7.85 22.71 -4.13
CA ARG A 181 -7.46 23.61 -5.23
C ARG A 181 -6.20 23.14 -5.96
N ARG A 182 -5.27 22.48 -5.26
CA ARG A 182 -4.08 21.88 -5.88
C ARG A 182 -4.46 20.69 -6.77
N LEU A 183 -5.40 19.86 -6.32
CA LEU A 183 -5.73 18.58 -6.96
C LEU A 183 -6.80 18.68 -8.06
N LEU A 184 -7.86 19.46 -7.86
CA LEU A 184 -9.07 19.43 -8.69
C LEU A 184 -9.14 20.58 -9.71
N GLY A 185 -8.03 21.26 -9.97
CA GLY A 185 -7.97 22.40 -10.88
C GLY A 185 -8.39 23.73 -10.25
N LYS A 186 -8.22 24.81 -11.03
CA LYS A 186 -8.34 26.20 -10.54
C LYS A 186 -9.77 26.76 -10.62
N ASP A 187 -10.59 26.29 -11.53
CA ASP A 187 -11.95 26.81 -11.72
C ASP A 187 -12.99 26.04 -10.88
N ASN A 188 -14.05 26.73 -10.46
CA ASN A 188 -15.02 26.17 -9.52
C ASN A 188 -15.92 25.09 -10.16
N SER A 189 -16.18 25.16 -11.46
CA SER A 189 -16.99 24.17 -12.19
C SER A 189 -16.29 22.81 -12.24
N SER A 190 -15.03 22.78 -12.69
CA SER A 190 -14.22 21.57 -12.77
C SER A 190 -14.03 20.94 -11.40
N ARG A 191 -13.88 21.75 -10.34
CA ARG A 191 -13.78 21.25 -8.96
C ARG A 191 -15.05 20.54 -8.50
N VAL A 192 -16.22 21.10 -8.81
CA VAL A 192 -17.52 20.50 -8.45
C VAL A 192 -17.68 19.16 -9.18
N GLU A 193 -17.41 19.14 -10.47
CA GLU A 193 -17.48 17.94 -11.31
C GLU A 193 -16.53 16.85 -10.83
N ALA A 194 -15.24 17.18 -10.63
CA ALA A 194 -14.23 16.26 -10.12
C ALA A 194 -14.58 15.69 -8.74
N THR A 195 -15.19 16.51 -7.87
CA THR A 195 -15.64 16.07 -6.54
C THR A 195 -16.79 15.06 -6.65
N ILE A 196 -17.76 15.32 -7.53
CA ILE A 196 -18.90 14.41 -7.75
C ILE A 196 -18.38 13.08 -8.32
N TRP A 197 -17.54 13.14 -9.35
CA TRP A 197 -16.97 11.96 -9.98
C TRP A 197 -16.12 11.13 -9.00
N ALA A 198 -15.30 11.78 -8.16
CA ALA A 198 -14.52 11.07 -7.14
C ALA A 198 -15.43 10.33 -6.14
N ALA A 199 -16.53 10.95 -5.73
CA ALA A 199 -17.49 10.34 -4.80
C ALA A 199 -18.19 9.13 -5.44
N GLU A 200 -18.58 9.25 -6.71
CA GLU A 200 -19.12 8.15 -7.49
C GLU A 200 -18.11 6.99 -7.61
N LEU A 201 -16.81 7.25 -7.80
CA LEU A 201 -15.76 6.21 -7.92
C LEU A 201 -15.63 5.41 -6.63
N VAL A 202 -15.59 6.13 -5.52
CA VAL A 202 -15.46 5.58 -4.18
C VAL A 202 -16.70 4.75 -3.79
N ALA A 203 -17.88 5.13 -4.27
CA ALA A 203 -19.13 4.41 -4.03
C ALA A 203 -19.41 3.28 -5.06
N SER A 204 -18.74 3.28 -6.21
CA SER A 204 -18.93 2.30 -7.29
C SER A 204 -18.00 1.09 -7.12
N VAL A 205 -18.23 0.29 -6.09
CA VAL A 205 -17.39 -0.89 -5.79
C VAL A 205 -17.48 -1.91 -6.93
N GLY A 206 -16.32 -2.28 -7.47
CA GLY A 206 -16.15 -3.33 -8.48
C GLY A 206 -15.55 -4.62 -7.91
N GLN A 207 -15.07 -5.47 -8.81
CA GLN A 207 -14.31 -6.66 -8.47
C GLN A 207 -12.84 -6.31 -8.28
N LEU A 208 -12.19 -6.96 -7.31
CA LEU A 208 -10.75 -6.92 -7.15
C LEU A 208 -10.14 -8.29 -7.32
N GLY A 209 -8.99 -8.34 -7.99
CA GLY A 209 -8.18 -9.55 -8.04
C GLY A 209 -7.68 -9.94 -6.65
N ALA A 210 -7.39 -11.21 -6.45
CA ALA A 210 -6.91 -11.68 -5.14
C ALA A 210 -5.61 -10.96 -4.73
N PHE A 211 -4.72 -10.68 -5.69
CA PHE A 211 -3.47 -9.95 -5.45
C PHE A 211 -3.70 -8.45 -5.10
N ALA A 212 -4.85 -7.88 -5.47
CA ALA A 212 -5.11 -6.44 -5.35
C ALA A 212 -5.34 -5.97 -3.90
N THR A 213 -5.64 -6.88 -2.98
CA THR A 213 -5.82 -6.52 -1.56
C THR A 213 -4.75 -7.19 -0.70
N PRO A 214 -4.20 -6.50 0.30
CA PRO A 214 -3.19 -7.09 1.18
C PRO A 214 -3.72 -8.33 1.91
N TYR A 215 -5.01 -8.35 2.28
CA TYR A 215 -5.63 -9.44 3.02
C TYR A 215 -5.87 -10.71 2.20
N SER A 216 -6.02 -10.59 0.88
CA SER A 216 -6.26 -11.74 -0.02
C SER A 216 -5.05 -12.11 -0.86
N SER A 217 -4.03 -11.25 -0.91
CA SER A 217 -2.87 -11.41 -1.79
C SER A 217 -2.11 -12.72 -1.54
N THR A 218 -2.06 -13.21 -0.31
CA THR A 218 -1.45 -14.49 0.06
C THR A 218 -2.09 -15.72 -0.60
N ASN A 219 -3.33 -15.60 -1.09
CA ASN A 219 -4.00 -16.66 -1.85
C ASN A 219 -3.48 -16.77 -3.29
N ASP A 220 -2.76 -15.75 -3.76
CA ASP A 220 -2.16 -15.72 -5.08
C ASP A 220 -0.72 -16.28 -5.01
N PRO A 221 -0.36 -17.30 -5.80
CA PRO A 221 0.98 -17.87 -5.78
C PRO A 221 2.12 -16.89 -6.09
N LEU A 222 1.86 -15.75 -6.76
CA LEU A 222 2.88 -14.72 -7.00
C LEU A 222 3.30 -13.98 -5.73
N PHE A 223 2.47 -14.01 -4.68
CA PHE A 223 2.74 -13.30 -3.44
C PHE A 223 4.04 -13.79 -2.81
N TRP A 224 4.20 -15.11 -2.71
CA TRP A 224 5.32 -15.74 -2.04
C TRP A 224 6.67 -15.42 -2.68
N PRO A 225 6.91 -15.64 -3.99
CA PRO A 225 8.19 -15.28 -4.60
C PRO A 225 8.45 -13.77 -4.59
N LEU A 226 7.42 -12.92 -4.71
CA LEU A 226 7.58 -11.46 -4.62
C LEU A 226 8.03 -11.03 -3.22
N HIS A 227 7.44 -11.60 -2.16
CA HIS A 227 7.86 -11.30 -0.80
C HIS A 227 9.26 -11.85 -0.48
N THR A 228 9.61 -13.03 -0.99
CA THR A 228 10.98 -13.55 -0.88
C THR A 228 11.98 -12.59 -1.54
N PHE A 229 11.62 -12.01 -2.69
CA PHE A 229 12.45 -11.02 -3.35
C PHE A 229 12.64 -9.75 -2.50
N LEU A 230 11.59 -9.24 -1.86
CA LEU A 230 11.69 -8.09 -0.95
C LEU A 230 12.60 -8.36 0.25
N VAL A 231 12.45 -9.53 0.88
CA VAL A 231 13.32 -9.94 2.01
C VAL A 231 14.77 -10.02 1.55
N LYS A 232 15.01 -10.59 0.37
CA LYS A 232 16.34 -10.68 -0.21
C LYS A 232 16.96 -9.29 -0.44
N MET A 233 16.20 -8.33 -0.97
CA MET A 233 16.67 -6.95 -1.12
C MET A 233 17.13 -6.34 0.22
N ILE A 234 16.33 -6.53 1.27
CA ILE A 234 16.66 -6.06 2.61
C ILE A 234 17.95 -6.73 3.12
N ASP A 235 18.08 -8.05 2.99
CA ASP A 235 19.26 -8.79 3.43
C ASP A 235 20.53 -8.41 2.66
N THR A 236 20.39 -8.04 1.39
CA THR A 236 21.49 -7.54 0.56
C THR A 236 22.07 -6.27 1.14
N THR A 237 21.20 -5.32 1.45
CA THR A 237 21.61 -4.05 2.04
C THR A 237 22.33 -4.29 3.37
N ARG A 238 21.87 -5.29 4.14
CA ARG A 238 22.47 -5.70 5.43
C ARG A 238 23.86 -6.29 5.33
N ILE A 239 24.23 -6.92 4.22
CA ILE A 239 25.58 -7.50 4.03
C ILE A 239 26.48 -6.69 3.11
N ASN A 240 25.91 -5.72 2.37
CA ASN A 240 26.66 -4.86 1.48
C ASN A 240 27.73 -4.08 2.29
N PRO A 241 29.04 -4.25 1.98
CA PRO A 241 30.13 -3.55 2.68
C PRO A 241 29.99 -2.03 2.66
N VAL A 242 29.41 -1.45 1.61
CA VAL A 242 29.18 0.01 1.48
C VAL A 242 28.27 0.55 2.58
N ASN A 243 27.36 -0.29 3.10
CA ASN A 243 26.39 0.09 4.13
C ASN A 243 26.85 -0.29 5.55
N GLN A 244 28.09 -0.78 5.73
CA GLN A 244 28.61 -1.19 7.04
C GLN A 244 29.45 -0.10 7.73
N PRO A 245 29.31 0.09 9.06
CA PRO A 245 28.33 -0.53 9.93
C PRO A 245 26.94 0.07 9.73
N MET A 246 25.92 -0.80 9.68
CA MET A 246 24.56 -0.38 9.34
C MET A 246 23.79 0.09 10.57
N ASN A 247 23.12 1.24 10.46
CA ASN A 247 22.21 1.72 11.50
C ASN A 247 20.85 1.03 11.38
N TYR A 248 20.59 0.07 12.27
CA TYR A 248 19.32 -0.64 12.37
C TYR A 248 18.25 0.11 13.17
N SER A 249 18.55 1.31 13.67
CA SER A 249 17.55 2.12 14.37
C SER A 249 16.53 2.65 13.37
N TRP A 250 15.27 2.36 13.61
CA TRP A 250 14.15 3.05 12.95
C TRP A 250 13.22 3.62 14.01
N SER A 251 12.61 4.76 13.72
CA SER A 251 11.48 5.25 14.50
C SER A 251 10.19 4.81 13.81
N SER A 252 9.26 4.27 14.58
CA SER A 252 7.85 4.19 14.17
C SER A 252 7.13 5.53 14.37
N HIS A 253 7.83 6.66 14.24
CA HIS A 253 7.16 7.94 14.05
C HIS A 253 6.54 7.91 12.65
N TYR A 254 5.38 7.29 12.57
CA TYR A 254 4.41 7.61 11.55
C TYR A 254 3.90 9.00 11.92
N THR A 255 4.24 10.00 11.12
CA THR A 255 3.65 11.35 11.18
C THR A 255 2.16 11.36 10.82
N ALA A 256 1.58 10.19 10.56
CA ALA A 256 0.14 9.98 10.47
C ALA A 256 -0.54 10.50 11.75
N THR A 257 -1.09 11.70 11.66
CA THR A 257 -1.84 12.47 12.66
C THR A 257 -3.06 11.72 13.23
N TRP A 258 -3.35 10.53 12.72
CA TRP A 258 -4.58 9.77 12.97
C TRP A 258 -4.46 8.71 14.07
N TYR A 259 -3.25 8.39 14.52
CA TYR A 259 -3.03 7.64 15.76
C TYR A 259 -2.58 8.62 16.82
N ASN A 260 -3.37 8.75 17.89
CA ASN A 260 -2.91 9.45 19.10
C ASN A 260 -1.50 8.95 19.41
N GLN A 261 -0.55 9.88 19.40
CA GLN A 261 0.88 9.67 19.57
C GLN A 261 1.20 9.25 21.01
N ASP A 262 0.65 8.12 21.45
CA ASP A 262 1.40 7.29 22.38
C ASP A 262 2.56 6.74 21.57
N HIS A 263 3.68 7.43 21.74
CA HIS A 263 4.97 7.11 21.20
C HIS A 263 5.15 5.60 21.29
N CYS A 264 5.05 4.89 20.17
CA CYS A 264 5.74 3.63 20.04
C CYS A 264 7.12 4.02 19.52
N PRO A 265 8.12 4.31 20.36
CA PRO A 265 9.49 4.16 19.88
C PRO A 265 9.61 2.67 19.61
N SER A 266 9.76 2.24 18.36
CA SER A 266 10.16 0.88 18.00
C SER A 266 11.54 0.59 18.60
N SER A 267 11.59 0.45 19.91
CA SER A 267 12.79 0.16 20.65
C SER A 267 13.14 -1.30 20.40
N GLN A 268 14.42 -1.60 20.53
CA GLN A 268 14.93 -2.97 20.42
C GLN A 268 14.21 -3.95 21.36
N THR A 269 13.59 -3.47 22.44
CA THR A 269 12.89 -4.27 23.46
C THR A 269 11.39 -4.43 23.20
N HIS A 270 10.83 -3.72 22.21
CA HIS A 270 9.42 -3.89 21.84
C HIS A 270 9.16 -5.30 21.33
N LYS A 271 8.02 -5.85 21.74
CA LYS A 271 7.63 -7.24 21.50
C LYS A 271 6.52 -7.30 20.45
N PRO A 272 6.84 -7.44 19.15
CA PRO A 272 5.84 -7.67 18.11
C PRO A 272 5.05 -8.97 18.36
N PRO A 273 3.94 -9.22 17.63
CA PRO A 273 3.07 -10.37 17.87
C PRO A 273 3.65 -11.71 17.38
N PHE A 274 4.98 -11.86 17.37
CA PHE A 274 5.67 -13.09 17.02
C PHE A 274 6.16 -13.77 18.30
N ASP A 275 5.54 -14.89 18.66
CA ASP A 275 6.00 -15.72 19.77
C ASP A 275 6.84 -16.92 19.30
N ARG A 276 7.58 -17.48 20.25
CA ARG A 276 8.56 -18.55 19.98
C ARG A 276 7.92 -19.85 19.50
N ARG A 277 6.59 -20.01 19.53
CA ARG A 277 5.90 -21.17 18.92
C ARG A 277 5.98 -21.19 17.40
N LEU A 278 6.36 -20.09 16.77
CA LEU A 278 6.63 -20.05 15.33
C LEU A 278 7.78 -20.98 14.93
N GLY A 279 8.60 -21.43 15.90
CA GLY A 279 9.65 -22.42 15.65
C GLY A 279 10.78 -21.86 14.79
N LEU A 280 10.96 -20.54 14.79
CA LEU A 280 12.05 -19.87 14.06
C LEU A 280 13.42 -20.17 14.66
N GLU A 281 13.48 -20.62 15.91
CA GLU A 281 14.70 -21.08 16.56
C GLU A 281 14.55 -22.53 17.03
N HIS A 282 15.66 -23.25 17.14
CA HIS A 282 15.64 -24.57 17.74
C HIS A 282 15.14 -24.50 19.19
N ARG A 283 14.18 -25.35 19.54
CA ARG A 283 13.61 -25.39 20.89
C ARG A 283 14.68 -25.79 21.90
N LYS A 284 15.08 -24.85 22.75
CA LYS A 284 16.04 -25.08 23.84
C LYS A 284 15.29 -25.53 25.12
N PRO A 285 15.86 -26.45 25.93
CA PRO A 285 15.28 -26.78 27.23
C PRO A 285 15.07 -25.52 28.08
N GLY A 286 13.89 -25.38 28.69
CA GLY A 286 13.54 -24.22 29.52
C GLY A 286 13.07 -22.97 28.76
N MET A 287 13.01 -23.00 27.43
CA MET A 287 12.46 -21.91 26.63
C MET A 287 10.95 -21.77 26.84
N ASP A 288 10.48 -20.59 27.25
CA ASP A 288 9.06 -20.26 27.24
C ASP A 288 8.60 -20.00 25.80
N MET A 289 7.92 -20.99 25.22
CA MET A 289 7.41 -20.90 23.86
C MET A 289 6.37 -19.78 23.70
N ARG A 290 5.71 -19.34 24.78
CA ARG A 290 4.72 -18.25 24.73
C ARG A 290 5.37 -16.87 24.81
N ALA A 291 6.66 -16.80 25.12
CA ALA A 291 7.39 -15.54 25.12
C ALA A 291 7.43 -14.98 23.68
N ARG A 292 7.14 -13.68 23.57
CA ARG A 292 7.29 -12.95 22.32
C ARG A 292 8.74 -12.55 22.11
N TYR A 293 9.18 -12.63 20.86
CA TYR A 293 10.46 -12.04 20.47
C TYR A 293 10.42 -10.53 20.65
N THR A 294 11.55 -9.93 20.98
CA THR A 294 11.76 -8.50 20.80
C THR A 294 12.14 -8.17 19.36
N ASN A 295 12.08 -6.89 18.96
CA ASN A 295 12.57 -6.45 17.65
C ASN A 295 14.05 -6.82 17.44
N ALA A 296 14.90 -6.63 18.45
CA ALA A 296 16.31 -7.01 18.35
C ALA A 296 16.51 -8.52 18.22
N GLU A 297 15.72 -9.31 18.95
CA GLU A 297 15.75 -10.77 18.82
C GLU A 297 15.32 -11.21 17.42
N LEU A 298 14.26 -10.62 16.85
CA LEU A 298 13.83 -10.94 15.47
C LEU A 298 14.86 -10.52 14.43
N LEU A 299 15.43 -9.32 14.52
CA LEU A 299 16.45 -8.86 13.58
C LEU A 299 17.67 -9.77 13.59
N LYS A 300 18.11 -10.20 14.77
CA LYS A 300 19.22 -11.14 14.93
C LYS A 300 18.85 -12.52 14.40
N LEU A 301 17.65 -12.99 14.72
CA LEU A 301 17.18 -14.31 14.28
C LEU A 301 17.09 -14.35 12.76
N LEU A 302 16.51 -13.33 12.14
CA LEU A 302 16.37 -13.18 10.69
C LEU A 302 17.63 -12.60 10.03
N ASP A 303 18.79 -12.58 10.71
CA ASP A 303 20.03 -12.11 10.12
C ASP A 303 20.54 -13.08 9.09
N VAL A 304 20.70 -12.68 7.84
CA VAL A 304 21.16 -13.56 6.74
C VAL A 304 22.46 -14.33 7.03
N LYS A 305 23.25 -13.92 8.02
CA LYS A 305 24.43 -14.68 8.51
C LYS A 305 24.09 -15.73 9.57
N ASN A 306 22.83 -15.92 9.93
CA ASN A 306 22.38 -16.86 10.94
C ASN A 306 22.22 -18.26 10.36
N GLU A 307 23.26 -19.07 10.50
CA GLU A 307 23.30 -20.46 10.04
C GLU A 307 22.20 -21.37 10.63
N GLU A 308 21.53 -20.97 11.71
CA GLU A 308 20.43 -21.75 12.30
C GLU A 308 19.12 -21.64 11.49
N LEU A 309 18.97 -20.65 10.61
CA LEU A 309 17.77 -20.51 9.78
C LEU A 309 17.96 -21.19 8.41
N PRO A 310 16.99 -22.01 7.97
CA PRO A 310 16.97 -22.52 6.61
C PRO A 310 16.56 -21.40 5.66
N TYR A 311 17.54 -20.65 5.13
CA TYR A 311 17.27 -19.68 4.07
C TYR A 311 16.77 -20.39 2.82
N VAL A 312 15.76 -19.79 2.18
CA VAL A 312 15.09 -20.36 1.00
C VAL A 312 15.81 -20.01 -0.30
N TYR A 313 16.93 -19.28 -0.22
CA TYR A 313 17.72 -18.84 -1.38
C TYR A 313 19.19 -19.21 -1.18
N ASP A 314 19.68 -20.05 -2.09
CA ASP A 314 21.06 -20.58 -2.09
C ASP A 314 22.04 -19.68 -2.88
N HIS A 315 21.50 -18.78 -3.70
CA HIS A 315 22.28 -17.92 -4.59
C HIS A 315 21.80 -16.48 -4.53
N TRP A 316 22.73 -15.54 -4.71
CA TRP A 316 22.43 -14.14 -5.00
C TRP A 316 21.61 -14.03 -6.28
N VAL A 317 20.86 -12.93 -6.47
CA VAL A 317 20.20 -12.68 -7.76
C VAL A 317 21.23 -12.15 -8.78
N SER A 318 22.38 -12.82 -8.92
CA SER A 318 23.50 -12.42 -9.78
C SER A 318 23.18 -12.61 -11.28
N GLY A 319 21.97 -12.24 -11.70
CA GLY A 319 21.47 -12.42 -13.07
C GLY A 319 20.07 -11.89 -13.34
N VAL A 320 19.33 -11.35 -12.36
CA VAL A 320 18.11 -10.56 -12.67
C VAL A 320 18.50 -9.13 -12.99
N CYS A 321 19.52 -8.64 -12.31
CA CYS A 321 20.20 -7.40 -12.63
C CYS A 321 21.67 -7.78 -12.67
N ASP A 322 22.26 -7.88 -13.86
CA ASP A 322 23.72 -7.89 -14.01
C ASP A 322 24.23 -6.53 -13.54
N MET A 323 24.29 -6.37 -12.21
CA MET A 323 24.98 -5.27 -11.58
C MET A 323 26.45 -5.62 -11.70
N ASP A 324 27.08 -5.15 -12.79
CA ASP A 324 28.53 -5.08 -12.93
C ASP A 324 29.11 -4.37 -11.70
N SER A 325 29.43 -5.13 -10.67
CA SER A 325 30.02 -4.59 -9.46
C SER A 325 30.83 -5.69 -8.81
N GLY A 326 32.15 -5.58 -8.94
CA GLY A 326 33.10 -6.27 -8.06
C GLY A 326 33.01 -5.80 -6.60
N ALA A 327 31.79 -5.57 -6.09
CA ALA A 327 31.47 -4.95 -4.80
C ALA A 327 30.57 -5.84 -3.91
N LEU A 328 30.03 -6.95 -4.40
CA LEU A 328 29.31 -7.91 -3.57
C LEU A 328 30.17 -9.16 -3.33
N PRO A 329 30.38 -9.56 -2.06
CA PRO A 329 31.06 -10.82 -1.78
C PRO A 329 30.25 -11.98 -2.37
N THR A 330 30.92 -12.92 -3.02
CA THR A 330 30.37 -14.27 -3.13
C THR A 330 30.23 -14.80 -1.71
N LEU A 331 29.03 -15.27 -1.36
CA LEU A 331 28.86 -16.11 -0.19
C LEU A 331 29.46 -17.46 -0.58
N ASP A 332 30.73 -17.65 -0.25
CA ASP A 332 31.42 -18.94 -0.34
C ASP A 332 30.99 -19.87 0.79
#